data_AF-A0AAV2EEA0-F1
#
_entry.id   AF-A0AAV2EEA0-F1
#
_cell.length_a   1.000
_cell.length_b   1.000
_cell.length_c   1.000
_cell.angle_alpha   90.00
_cell.angle_beta   90.00
_cell.angle_gamma   90.00
#
_symmetry.space_group_name_H-M   'P 1'
#
loop_
_entity.id
_entity.type
_entity.pdbx_description
1 polymer ?
#
loop_
_entity_poly.entity_id
_entity_poly.type
_entity_poly.pdbx_seq_one_letter_code
_entity_poly.pdbx_strand_id
1 'polypeptide(L)'
;MIKEIRRSVLNHTNARALWDELKRRFDQPNALGILNLEDEIQAWKQGTRSITRYYTAIKGLWDEYVEFSPIVPCACAPGNPMPCAAVAAFVQKEETDYLVRFPRGLNSEYDVIKTQLLLQKPLPNVPTAVDDLLQHEQKLKADSVVGGKKGQSLL
;
A
#
# COMPACT_ATOMS: atom_id res chain seq x y z
N MET A 1 -15.02 14.53 24.17
CA MET A 1 -14.80 13.19 23.58
C MET A 1 -14.26 12.18 24.62
N ILE A 2 -13.04 12.34 25.17
CA ILE A 2 -12.44 11.39 26.14
C ILE A 2 -13.30 11.16 27.40
N LYS A 3 -13.95 12.21 27.95
CA LYS A 3 -14.82 12.09 29.14
C LYS A 3 -16.08 11.25 28.90
N GLU A 4 -16.65 11.30 27.69
CA GLU A 4 -17.85 10.51 27.33
C GLU A 4 -17.49 9.03 27.08
N ILE A 5 -16.34 8.78 26.44
CA ILE A 5 -15.80 7.42 26.26
C ILE A 5 -15.57 6.78 27.63
N ARG A 6 -14.94 7.50 28.57
CA ARG A 6 -14.70 7.00 29.93
C ARG A 6 -15.99 6.55 30.64
N ARG A 7 -17.07 7.32 30.53
CA ARG A 7 -18.35 6.99 31.15
C ARG A 7 -19.00 5.75 30.52
N SER A 8 -18.87 5.58 29.21
CA SER A 8 -19.33 4.38 28.49
C SER A 8 -18.54 3.12 28.89
N VAL A 9 -17.22 3.26 29.08
CA VAL A 9 -16.32 2.18 29.50
C VAL A 9 -16.65 1.68 30.90
N LEU A 10 -16.93 2.59 31.83
CA LEU A 10 -17.25 2.25 33.24
C LEU A 10 -18.57 1.47 33.42
N ASN A 11 -19.46 1.51 32.41
CA ASN A 11 -20.75 0.84 32.46
C ASN A 11 -20.73 -0.59 31.88
N HIS A 12 -19.59 -1.07 31.38
CA HIS A 12 -19.46 -2.41 30.81
C HIS A 12 -18.66 -3.33 31.73
N THR A 13 -19.19 -4.53 32.00
CA THR A 13 -18.53 -5.56 32.81
C THR A 13 -17.77 -6.59 31.98
N ASN A 14 -17.97 -6.62 30.66
CA ASN A 14 -17.31 -7.54 29.75
C ASN A 14 -16.43 -6.76 28.77
N ALA A 15 -15.11 -7.02 28.81
CA ALA A 15 -14.13 -6.38 27.96
C ALA A 15 -14.38 -6.62 26.46
N ARG A 16 -14.89 -7.81 26.10
CA ARG A 16 -15.22 -8.16 24.70
C ARG A 16 -16.41 -7.35 24.21
N ALA A 17 -17.48 -7.27 25.00
CA ALA A 17 -18.66 -6.49 24.65
C ALA A 17 -18.35 -4.99 24.54
N LEU A 18 -17.49 -4.48 25.44
CA LEU A 18 -16.99 -3.11 25.36
C LEU A 18 -16.17 -2.88 24.08
N TRP A 19 -15.26 -3.79 23.75
CA TRP A 19 -14.47 -3.71 22.52
C TRP A 19 -15.35 -3.72 21.27
N ASP A 20 -16.32 -4.63 21.19
CA ASP A 20 -17.23 -4.72 20.04
C ASP A 20 -18.09 -3.45 19.91
N GLU A 21 -18.54 -2.84 21.01
CA GLU A 21 -19.30 -1.58 20.99
C GLU A 21 -18.43 -0.37 20.62
N LEU A 22 -17.19 -0.29 21.14
CA LEU A 22 -16.24 0.75 20.74
C LEU A 22 -15.89 0.63 19.26
N LYS A 23 -15.63 -0.59 18.78
CA LYS A 23 -15.41 -0.89 17.38
C LYS A 23 -16.61 -0.45 16.55
N ARG A 24 -17.83 -0.87 16.89
CA ARG A 24 -19.05 -0.46 16.17
C ARG A 24 -19.26 1.06 16.09
N ARG A 25 -18.85 1.81 17.13
CA ARG A 25 -19.04 3.27 17.21
C ARG A 25 -17.94 4.07 16.52
N PHE A 26 -16.70 3.60 16.55
CA PHE A 26 -15.52 4.39 16.15
C PHE A 26 -14.74 3.78 15.00
N ASP A 27 -14.94 2.49 14.70
CA ASP A 27 -14.33 1.75 13.60
C ASP A 27 -15.30 1.61 12.41
N GLN A 28 -16.14 2.62 12.20
CA GLN A 28 -16.95 2.66 10.99
C GLN A 28 -16.12 3.25 9.87
N PRO A 29 -16.00 2.58 8.70
CA PRO A 29 -15.44 3.23 7.52
C PRO A 29 -16.26 4.48 7.24
N ASN A 30 -15.69 5.66 7.49
CA ASN A 30 -16.31 6.89 7.04
C ASN A 30 -15.97 7.02 5.55
N ALA A 31 -16.99 7.19 4.70
CA ALA A 31 -16.76 7.39 3.27
C ALA A 31 -15.77 8.54 3.01
N LEU A 32 -15.73 9.54 3.90
CA LEU A 32 -14.75 10.62 3.89
C LEU A 32 -13.30 10.18 4.16
N GLY A 33 -13.06 9.21 5.05
CA GLY A 33 -11.71 8.69 5.30
C GLY A 33 -11.22 7.81 4.17
N ILE A 34 -12.11 7.03 3.55
CA ILE A 34 -11.80 6.31 2.31
C ILE A 34 -11.37 7.31 1.23
N LEU A 35 -12.17 8.36 0.99
CA LEU A 35 -11.84 9.40 0.03
C LEU A 35 -10.51 10.10 0.36
N ASN A 36 -10.27 10.43 1.63
CA ASN A 36 -9.01 11.04 2.06
C ASN A 36 -7.81 10.13 1.80
N LEU A 37 -7.94 8.82 2.07
CA LEU A 37 -6.89 7.83 1.80
C LEU A 37 -6.65 7.69 0.29
N GLU A 38 -7.71 7.68 -0.52
CA GLU A 38 -7.59 7.66 -1.98
C GLU A 38 -6.84 8.89 -2.49
N ASP A 39 -7.19 10.09 -2.00
CA ASP A 39 -6.54 11.34 -2.35
C ASP A 39 -5.07 11.34 -1.90
N GLU A 40 -4.77 10.85 -0.70
CA GLU A 40 -3.41 10.75 -0.18
C GLU A 40 -2.55 9.78 -1.00
N ILE A 41 -3.08 8.60 -1.34
CA ILE A 41 -2.41 7.61 -2.20
C ILE A 41 -2.13 8.22 -3.58
N GLN A 42 -3.08 8.96 -4.17
CA GLN A 42 -2.90 9.59 -5.49
C GLN A 42 -1.89 10.74 -5.46
N ALA A 43 -1.87 11.50 -4.37
CA ALA A 43 -0.94 12.60 -4.15
C ALA A 43 0.46 12.14 -3.73
N TRP A 44 0.62 10.89 -3.28
CA TRP A 44 1.89 10.39 -2.77
C TRP A 44 2.99 10.40 -3.86
N LYS A 45 4.12 11.05 -3.54
CA LYS A 45 5.29 11.17 -4.42
C LYS A 45 6.56 10.68 -3.74
N GLN A 46 7.45 10.07 -4.51
CA GLN A 46 8.77 9.62 -4.06
C GLN A 46 9.59 10.79 -3.50
N GLY A 47 9.73 11.87 -4.28
CA GLY A 47 10.52 13.03 -3.87
C GLY A 47 11.98 12.63 -3.65
N THR A 48 12.53 12.95 -2.48
CA THR A 48 13.93 12.64 -2.11
C THR A 48 14.10 11.28 -1.41
N ARG A 49 13.02 10.48 -1.32
CA ARG A 49 13.04 9.18 -0.62
C ARG A 49 13.64 8.10 -1.51
N SER A 50 14.31 7.13 -0.90
CA SER A 50 14.68 5.88 -1.56
C SER A 50 13.44 5.05 -1.92
N ILE A 51 13.59 4.13 -2.87
CA ILE A 51 12.53 3.19 -3.27
C ILE A 51 11.99 2.40 -2.08
N THR A 52 12.84 1.89 -1.19
CA THR A 52 12.39 1.17 0.01
C THR A 52 11.50 2.05 0.90
N ARG A 53 11.92 3.29 1.19
CA ARG A 53 11.14 4.20 2.06
C ARG A 53 9.83 4.62 1.40
N TYR A 54 9.86 4.88 0.10
CA TYR A 54 8.67 5.19 -0.68
C TYR A 54 7.67 4.02 -0.66
N TYR A 55 8.15 2.81 -0.98
CA TYR A 55 7.35 1.59 -1.00
C TYR A 55 6.71 1.28 0.36
N THR A 56 7.49 1.34 1.44
CA THR A 56 6.96 1.08 2.79
C THR A 56 5.84 2.05 3.16
N ALA A 57 5.99 3.33 2.83
CA ALA A 57 4.99 4.34 3.16
C ALA A 57 3.69 4.18 2.33
N ILE A 58 3.81 4.02 1.01
CA ILE A 58 2.62 3.84 0.15
C ILE A 58 1.93 2.51 0.40
N LYS A 59 2.67 1.46 0.76
CA LYS A 59 2.09 0.17 1.16
C LYS A 59 1.29 0.30 2.46
N GLY A 60 1.80 1.08 3.43
CA GLY A 60 1.06 1.37 4.66
C GLY A 60 -0.28 2.06 4.40
N LEU A 61 -0.29 3.11 3.56
CA LEU A 61 -1.52 3.79 3.15
C LEU A 61 -2.49 2.85 2.41
N TRP A 62 -1.96 1.97 1.57
CA TRP A 62 -2.77 0.99 0.86
C TRP A 62 -3.39 -0.06 1.78
N ASP A 63 -2.63 -0.56 2.76
CA ASP A 63 -3.12 -1.54 3.73
C ASP A 63 -4.25 -0.95 4.57
N GLU A 64 -4.13 0.32 4.98
CA GLU A 64 -5.19 1.06 5.66
C GLU A 64 -6.42 1.25 4.76
N TYR A 65 -6.24 1.60 3.49
CA TYR A 65 -7.34 1.71 2.52
C TYR A 65 -8.08 0.37 2.34
N VAL A 66 -7.36 -0.75 2.24
CA VAL A 66 -7.94 -2.10 2.11
C VAL A 66 -8.73 -2.50 3.36
N GLU A 67 -8.26 -2.12 4.55
CA GLU A 67 -8.98 -2.35 5.81
C GLU A 67 -10.37 -1.69 5.81
N PHE A 68 -10.49 -0.50 5.23
CA PHE A 68 -11.77 0.21 5.08
C PHE A 68 -12.62 -0.25 3.88
N SER A 69 -12.07 -1.05 2.97
CA SER A 69 -12.78 -1.68 1.85
C SER A 69 -12.83 -3.20 2.00
N PRO A 70 -13.46 -3.74 3.07
CA PRO A 70 -13.37 -5.15 3.41
C PRO A 70 -13.97 -6.03 2.32
N ILE A 71 -13.28 -7.15 2.06
CA ILE A 71 -13.79 -8.23 1.22
C ILE A 71 -15.11 -8.71 1.83
N VAL A 72 -16.18 -8.66 1.05
CA VAL A 72 -17.48 -9.21 1.48
C VAL A 72 -17.26 -10.70 1.79
N PRO A 73 -17.54 -11.16 3.03
CA PRO A 73 -17.37 -12.56 3.38
C PRO A 73 -18.21 -13.42 2.44
N CYS A 74 -17.55 -14.35 1.75
CA CYS A 74 -18.23 -15.27 0.86
C CYS A 74 -19.16 -16.19 1.67
N ALA A 75 -20.39 -16.39 1.17
CA ALA A 75 -21.36 -17.33 1.75
C ALA A 75 -20.97 -18.82 1.58
N CYS A 76 -19.80 -19.09 0.98
CA CYS A 76 -19.19 -20.40 0.94
C CYS A 76 -18.71 -20.79 2.35
N ALA A 77 -19.68 -21.32 3.11
CA ALA A 77 -19.74 -21.76 4.50
C ALA A 77 -18.44 -21.96 5.33
N PRO A 78 -18.50 -21.74 6.65
CA PRO A 78 -17.44 -22.13 7.59
C PRO A 78 -17.17 -23.64 7.49
N GLY A 79 -15.91 -24.01 7.29
CA GLY A 79 -15.48 -25.41 7.19
C GLY A 79 -15.20 -25.91 5.77
N ASN A 80 -15.27 -25.06 4.74
CA ASN A 80 -14.75 -25.41 3.42
C ASN A 80 -13.24 -25.09 3.34
N PRO A 81 -12.35 -26.09 3.16
CA PRO A 81 -10.91 -25.86 3.06
C PRO A 81 -10.49 -25.27 1.70
N MET A 82 -11.41 -25.13 0.75
CA MET A 82 -11.10 -24.61 -0.59
C MET A 82 -11.16 -23.07 -0.60
N PRO A 83 -10.12 -22.38 -1.09
CA PRO A 83 -10.18 -20.95 -1.33
C PRO A 83 -11.30 -20.68 -2.32
N CYS A 84 -12.26 -19.85 -1.94
CA CYS A 84 -13.29 -19.39 -2.85
C CYS A 84 -12.66 -18.71 -4.06
N ALA A 85 -12.92 -19.21 -5.27
CA ALA A 85 -12.38 -18.64 -6.50
C ALA A 85 -12.73 -17.14 -6.65
N ALA A 86 -13.89 -16.71 -6.16
CA ALA A 86 -14.29 -15.30 -6.18
C ALA A 86 -13.45 -14.44 -5.21
N VAL A 87 -13.14 -14.97 -4.02
CA VAL A 87 -12.26 -14.29 -3.06
C VAL A 87 -10.83 -14.23 -3.61
N ALA A 88 -10.32 -15.32 -4.17
CA ALA A 88 -9.00 -15.35 -4.80
C ALA A 88 -8.89 -14.34 -5.96
N ALA A 89 -9.92 -14.25 -6.81
CA ALA A 89 -9.97 -13.27 -7.89
C ALA A 89 -10.04 -11.82 -7.36
N PHE A 90 -10.73 -11.58 -6.24
CA PHE A 90 -10.77 -10.26 -5.60
C PHE A 90 -9.39 -9.86 -5.07
N VAL A 91 -8.71 -10.75 -4.34
CA VAL A 91 -7.35 -10.52 -3.82
C VAL A 91 -6.38 -10.26 -4.98
N GLN A 92 -6.44 -11.07 -6.04
CA GLN A 92 -5.59 -10.87 -7.21
C GLN A 92 -5.86 -9.52 -7.90
N LYS A 93 -7.13 -9.09 -7.97
CA LYS A 93 -7.49 -7.78 -8.51
C LYS A 93 -6.93 -6.66 -7.63
N GLU A 94 -7.03 -6.78 -6.32
CA GLU A 94 -6.48 -5.79 -5.37
C GLU A 94 -4.96 -5.65 -5.51
N GLU A 95 -4.24 -6.77 -5.61
CA GLU A 95 -2.79 -6.77 -5.86
C GLU A 95 -2.45 -6.11 -7.21
N THR A 96 -3.24 -6.38 -8.24
CA THR A 96 -3.08 -5.77 -9.57
C THR A 96 -3.34 -4.26 -9.52
N ASP A 97 -4.39 -3.84 -8.83
CA ASP A 97 -4.75 -2.44 -8.65
C ASP A 97 -3.61 -1.68 -7.92
N TYR A 98 -3.01 -2.30 -6.90
CA TYR A 98 -1.84 -1.73 -6.22
C TYR A 98 -0.64 -1.61 -7.16
N LEU A 99 -0.32 -2.69 -7.88
CA LEU A 99 0.82 -2.75 -8.82
C LEU A 99 0.75 -1.65 -9.89
N VAL A 100 -0.45 -1.32 -10.35
CA VAL A 100 -0.67 -0.28 -11.37
C VAL A 100 -0.60 1.13 -10.77
N ARG A 101 -1.04 1.32 -9.51
CA ARG A 101 -1.14 2.64 -8.88
C ARG A 101 0.17 3.08 -8.22
N PHE A 102 0.87 2.19 -7.52
CA PHE A 102 2.07 2.57 -6.76
C PHE A 102 3.21 3.16 -7.60
N PRO A 103 3.46 2.77 -8.87
CA PRO A 103 4.55 3.36 -9.65
C PRO A 103 4.25 4.80 -10.07
N ARG A 104 2.98 5.25 -10.03
CA ARG A 104 2.56 6.60 -10.46
C ARG A 104 3.23 7.73 -9.66
N GLY A 105 3.59 7.47 -8.40
CA GLY A 105 4.25 8.44 -7.54
C GLY A 105 5.77 8.48 -7.65
N LEU A 106 6.39 7.54 -8.39
CA LEU A 106 7.85 7.50 -8.57
C LEU A 106 8.33 8.63 -9.50
N ASN A 107 9.54 9.09 -9.24
CA ASN A 107 10.21 10.16 -10.00
C ASN A 107 10.39 9.78 -11.49
N SER A 108 10.65 10.77 -12.34
CA SER A 108 10.85 10.59 -13.79
C SER A 108 12.05 9.72 -14.14
N GLU A 109 13.05 9.64 -13.25
CA GLU A 109 14.22 8.76 -13.37
C GLU A 109 13.86 7.27 -13.48
N TYR A 110 12.62 6.92 -13.10
CA TYR A 110 12.06 5.58 -13.14
C TYR A 110 11.07 5.38 -14.30
N ASP A 111 10.85 6.35 -15.19
CA ASP A 111 9.82 6.27 -16.26
C ASP A 111 9.99 5.05 -17.17
N VAL A 112 11.24 4.70 -17.49
CA VAL A 112 11.56 3.53 -18.33
C VAL A 112 11.14 2.23 -17.64
N ILE A 113 11.57 2.03 -16.39
CA ILE A 113 11.25 0.82 -15.64
C ILE A 113 9.76 0.74 -15.28
N LYS A 114 9.09 1.87 -15.01
CA LYS A 114 7.63 1.93 -14.86
C LYS A 114 6.92 1.39 -16.10
N THR A 115 7.31 1.88 -17.26
CA THR A 115 6.72 1.44 -18.54
C THR A 115 7.00 -0.04 -18.78
N GLN A 116 8.22 -0.50 -18.51
CA GLN A 116 8.58 -1.91 -18.63
C GLN A 116 7.72 -2.80 -17.74
N LEU A 117 7.60 -2.47 -16.44
CA LEU A 117 6.79 -3.22 -15.47
C LEU A 117 5.32 -3.32 -15.91
N LEU A 118 4.74 -2.23 -16.41
CA LEU A 118 3.34 -2.18 -16.83
C LEU A 118 3.06 -2.90 -18.17
N LEU A 119 4.08 -3.14 -18.99
CA LEU A 119 3.96 -3.83 -20.27
C LEU A 119 4.28 -5.34 -20.21
N GLN A 120 4.79 -5.83 -19.08
CA GLN A 120 5.06 -7.25 -18.88
C GLN A 120 3.78 -8.10 -18.98
N LYS A 121 3.88 -9.27 -19.63
CA LYS A 121 2.80 -10.25 -19.77
C LYS A 121 3.29 -11.64 -19.36
N PRO A 122 2.79 -12.22 -18.25
CA PRO A 122 1.85 -11.63 -17.29
C PRO A 122 2.47 -10.47 -16.50
N LEU A 123 1.62 -9.63 -15.88
CA LEU A 123 2.10 -8.58 -14.96
C LEU A 123 2.88 -9.23 -13.80
N PRO A 124 3.98 -8.60 -13.34
CA PRO A 124 4.75 -9.11 -12.21
C PRO A 124 3.94 -9.01 -10.92
N ASN A 125 4.28 -9.82 -9.92
CA ASN A 125 3.78 -9.58 -8.57
C ASN A 125 4.50 -8.36 -7.94
N VAL A 126 3.91 -7.85 -6.86
CA VAL A 126 4.42 -6.66 -6.16
C VAL A 126 5.88 -6.83 -5.70
N PRO A 127 6.29 -7.94 -5.04
CA PRO A 127 7.68 -8.16 -4.66
C PRO A 127 8.66 -8.07 -5.84
N THR A 128 8.38 -8.74 -6.95
CA THR A 128 9.23 -8.72 -8.14
C THR A 128 9.37 -7.31 -8.72
N ALA A 129 8.28 -6.54 -8.78
CA ALA A 129 8.33 -5.16 -9.25
C ALA A 129 9.18 -4.26 -8.33
N VAL A 130 9.12 -4.47 -7.02
CA VAL A 130 9.95 -3.74 -6.05
C VAL A 130 11.42 -4.11 -6.20
N ASP A 131 11.75 -5.39 -6.39
CA ASP A 131 13.12 -5.85 -6.61
C ASP A 131 13.74 -5.23 -7.87
N ASP A 132 12.98 -5.18 -8.96
CA ASP A 132 13.40 -4.55 -10.21
C ASP A 132 13.69 -3.05 -10.01
N LEU A 133 12.81 -2.35 -9.28
CA LEU A 133 13.00 -0.93 -8.93
C LEU A 133 14.23 -0.68 -8.05
N LEU A 134 14.50 -1.58 -7.10
CA LEU A 134 15.67 -1.50 -6.24
C LEU A 134 16.97 -1.71 -7.02
N GLN A 135 16.99 -2.66 -7.95
CA GLN A 135 18.12 -2.87 -8.85
C GLN A 135 18.37 -1.64 -9.73
N HIS A 136 17.31 -1.00 -10.23
CA HIS A 136 17.43 0.24 -11.00
C HIS A 136 17.98 1.40 -10.16
N GLU A 137 17.52 1.56 -8.91
CA GLU A 137 18.05 2.58 -8.00
C GLU A 137 19.57 2.41 -7.76
N GLN A 138 20.04 1.16 -7.61
CA GLN A 138 21.47 0.89 -7.45
C GLN A 138 22.29 1.28 -8.69
N LYS A 139 21.76 1.03 -9.89
CA LYS A 139 22.42 1.43 -11.15
C LYS A 139 22.53 2.95 -11.27
N LEU A 140 21.46 3.69 -10.97
CA LEU A 140 21.48 5.16 -10.97
C LEU A 140 22.51 5.74 -9.97
N LYS A 141 22.63 5.12 -8.79
CA LYS A 141 23.65 5.48 -7.79
C LYS A 141 25.07 5.19 -8.28
N ALA A 142 25.29 4.12 -9.04
CA ALA A 142 26.60 3.82 -9.61
C ALA A 142 26.99 4.82 -10.71
N ASP A 143 26.06 5.17 -11.61
CA ASP A 143 26.31 6.07 -12.73
C ASP A 143 26.63 7.51 -12.27
N SER A 144 25.97 7.99 -11.21
CA SER A 144 26.25 9.29 -10.61
C SER A 144 27.65 9.38 -9.99
N VAL A 145 28.18 8.28 -9.43
CA VAL A 145 29.55 8.22 -8.89
C VAL A 145 30.60 8.19 -10.00
N VAL A 146 30.33 7.54 -11.13
CA VAL A 146 31.26 7.48 -12.28
C VAL A 146 31.32 8.83 -13.01
N GLY A 147 30.21 9.56 -13.10
CA GLY A 147 30.17 10.92 -13.65
C GLY A 147 31.02 11.93 -12.87
N GLY A 148 31.08 11.81 -11.54
CA GLY A 148 31.85 12.71 -10.67
C GLY A 148 33.38 12.53 -10.76
N LYS A 149 33.88 11.34 -11.16
CA LYS A 149 35.32 11.07 -11.26
C LYS A 149 35.96 11.57 -12.55
N LYS A 150 35.19 11.87 -13.60
CA LYS A 150 35.74 12.41 -14.86
C LYS A 150 36.11 13.91 -14.79
N GLY A 151 35.77 14.60 -13.69
CA GLY A 151 36.06 16.03 -13.49
C GLY A 151 37.28 16.37 -12.62
N GLN A 152 38.04 15.39 -12.11
CA GLN A 152 39.17 15.63 -11.19
C GLN A 152 40.51 15.09 -11.69
N SER A 153 40.69 14.91 -12.99
CA SER A 153 41.98 14.57 -13.58
C SER A 153 42.33 15.53 -14.71
N LEU A 154 42.57 16.79 -14.35
CA LEU A 154 43.30 17.78 -15.15
C LEU A 154 43.48 19.03 -14.29
N LEU A 155 44.36 18.95 -13.29
CA LEU A 155 45.21 20.04 -12.77
C LEU A 155 46.32 19.40 -11.92
#